data_AF-A0A1J5PT34-F1
#
_entry.id   AF-A0A1J5PT34-F1
#
_cell.length_a   1.000
_cell.length_b   1.000
_cell.length_c   1.000
_cell.angle_alpha   90.00
_cell.angle_beta   90.00
_cell.angle_gamma   90.00
#
_symmetry.space_group_name_H-M   'P 1'
#
loop_
_entity.id
_entity.type
_entity.pdbx_description
1 polymer ?
#
loop_
_entity_poly.entity_id
_entity_poly.type
_entity_poly.pdbx_seq_one_letter_code
_entity_poly.pdbx_strand_id
1 'polypeptide(L)'
;MKEVKVSALILAFAVFAAASGQAQAAQRDHHSALFEHLCSGQSDPAPHHKLGERLADHLKLNDAQKAAYTEFKEARLKALADSKAKLCAKEPDLSSFEERLVFSQAFLEARLDALKAENPKLIAFYNSLDAKQKKKFDRFRVRMAR
;
A
#
# COMPACT_ATOMS: atom_id res chain seq x y z
N MET A 1 57.42 -20.12 17.89
CA MET A 1 56.47 -19.10 18.39
C MET A 1 56.73 -17.82 17.61
N LYS A 2 55.88 -17.48 16.64
CA LYS A 2 55.98 -16.24 15.86
C LYS A 2 54.66 -15.50 16.02
N GLU A 3 54.74 -14.36 16.69
CA GLU A 3 53.70 -13.36 16.91
C GLU A 3 53.10 -12.90 15.57
N VAL A 4 51.83 -13.24 15.31
CA VAL A 4 51.12 -12.74 14.13
C VAL A 4 50.53 -11.39 14.50
N LYS A 5 51.06 -10.33 13.89
CA LYS A 5 50.66 -8.93 14.07
C LYS A 5 49.16 -8.73 13.86
N VAL A 6 48.45 -8.41 14.94
CA VAL A 6 47.01 -8.12 15.01
C VAL A 6 46.59 -6.85 14.24
N SER A 7 47.53 -6.09 13.66
CA SER A 7 47.24 -4.79 13.03
C SER A 7 46.59 -4.85 11.64
N ALA A 8 46.47 -6.01 10.99
CA ALA A 8 45.90 -6.09 9.63
C ALA A 8 44.37 -6.29 9.57
N LEU A 9 43.70 -6.52 10.71
CA LEU A 9 42.27 -6.85 10.77
C LEU A 9 41.35 -5.62 10.96
N ILE A 10 41.90 -4.41 11.13
CA ILE A 10 41.11 -3.19 11.38
C ILE A 10 40.68 -2.49 10.08
N LEU A 11 41.35 -2.74 8.95
CA LEU A 11 41.07 -2.04 7.69
C LEU A 11 39.94 -2.67 6.83
N ALA A 12 39.43 -3.85 7.19
CA ALA A 12 38.33 -4.50 6.45
C ALA A 12 36.92 -4.16 6.95
N PHE A 13 36.78 -3.56 8.15
CA PHE A 13 35.46 -3.24 8.73
C PHE A 13 34.90 -1.87 8.31
N ALA A 14 35.74 -0.96 7.79
CA ALA A 14 35.30 0.39 7.44
C ALA A 14 34.40 0.44 6.18
N VAL A 15 34.53 -0.54 5.28
CA VAL A 15 33.73 -0.57 4.03
C VAL A 15 32.31 -1.10 4.27
N PHE A 16 32.11 -1.96 5.28
CA PHE A 16 30.78 -2.49 5.60
C PHE A 16 29.90 -1.46 6.33
N ALA A 17 30.50 -0.56 7.12
CA ALA A 17 29.78 0.48 7.86
C ALA A 17 29.11 1.53 6.97
N ALA A 18 29.77 1.89 5.85
CA ALA A 18 29.23 2.88 4.90
C ALA A 18 28.00 2.34 4.14
N ALA A 19 28.02 1.06 3.74
CA ALA A 19 26.90 0.43 3.06
C ALA A 19 25.67 0.27 3.98
N SER A 20 25.89 -0.04 5.28
CA SER A 20 24.80 -0.13 6.25
C SER A 20 24.16 1.24 6.57
N GLY A 21 24.96 2.31 6.65
CA GLY A 21 24.45 3.66 6.93
C GLY A 21 23.54 4.18 5.81
N GLN A 22 23.91 3.93 4.55
CA GLN A 22 23.09 4.31 3.38
C GLN A 22 21.79 3.51 3.31
N ALA A 23 21.83 2.21 3.58
CA ALA A 23 20.62 1.38 3.63
C ALA A 23 19.67 1.81 4.76
N GLN A 24 20.20 2.16 5.93
CA GLN A 24 19.41 2.66 7.06
C GLN A 24 18.81 4.04 6.79
N ALA A 25 19.52 4.93 6.12
CA ALA A 25 18.99 6.24 5.70
C ALA A 25 17.87 6.08 4.68
N ALA A 26 18.09 5.27 3.64
CA ALA A 26 17.08 4.99 2.61
C ALA A 26 15.79 4.36 3.20
N GLN A 27 15.91 3.49 4.21
CA GLN A 27 14.74 2.90 4.87
C GLN A 27 13.98 3.92 5.73
N ARG A 28 14.68 4.82 6.45
CA ARG A 28 14.02 5.93 7.18
C ARG A 28 13.26 6.82 6.22
N ASP A 29 13.90 7.21 5.12
CA ASP A 29 13.29 8.06 4.09
C ASP A 29 12.03 7.40 3.51
N HIS A 30 12.04 6.08 3.31
CA HIS A 30 10.87 5.35 2.83
C HIS A 30 9.68 5.39 3.80
N HIS A 31 9.88 5.14 5.10
CA HIS A 31 8.80 5.17 6.08
C HIS A 31 8.24 6.59 6.27
N SER A 32 9.10 7.60 6.30
CA SER A 32 8.68 9.00 6.37
C SER A 32 7.90 9.41 5.12
N ALA A 33 8.37 9.04 3.93
CA ALA A 33 7.65 9.28 2.69
C ALA A 33 6.28 8.55 2.66
N LEU A 34 6.20 7.34 3.22
CA LEU A 34 4.94 6.61 3.34
C LEU A 34 3.95 7.32 4.27
N PHE A 35 4.40 7.75 5.44
CA PHE A 35 3.58 8.51 6.38
C PHE A 35 3.08 9.82 5.73
N GLU A 36 3.99 10.61 5.16
CA GLU A 36 3.66 11.85 4.46
C GLU A 36 2.66 11.63 3.32
N HIS A 37 2.86 10.60 2.50
CA HIS A 37 1.95 10.29 1.40
C HIS A 37 0.52 9.95 1.89
N LEU A 38 0.41 9.26 3.03
CA LEU A 38 -0.90 8.87 3.60
C LEU A 38 -1.57 10.04 4.33
N CYS A 39 -0.79 10.87 5.02
CA CYS A 39 -1.30 11.81 6.01
C CYS A 39 -1.37 13.27 5.52
N SER A 40 -0.54 13.70 4.56
CA SER A 40 -0.40 15.10 4.12
C SER A 40 -1.61 15.69 3.36
N GLY A 41 -2.74 14.97 3.27
CA GLY A 41 -3.98 15.48 2.66
C GLY A 41 -3.94 15.60 1.13
N GLN A 42 -2.75 15.57 0.51
CA GLN A 42 -2.53 15.45 -0.93
C GLN A 42 -2.48 13.98 -1.38
N SER A 43 -3.41 13.17 -0.90
CA SER A 43 -3.81 12.00 -1.67
C SER A 43 -4.70 12.53 -2.79
N ASP A 44 -4.08 13.10 -3.83
CA ASP A 44 -4.71 13.40 -5.12
C ASP A 44 -5.58 12.18 -5.43
N PRO A 45 -6.91 12.32 -5.64
CA PRO A 45 -7.77 11.17 -5.86
C PRO A 45 -7.15 10.40 -7.01
N ALA A 46 -6.52 9.27 -6.69
CA ALA A 46 -5.49 8.69 -7.53
C ALA A 46 -6.07 8.42 -8.93
N PRO A 47 -5.24 8.27 -9.99
CA PRO A 47 -5.70 7.87 -11.32
C PRO A 47 -6.70 6.69 -11.32
N HIS A 48 -6.67 5.88 -10.26
CA HIS A 48 -7.60 4.81 -9.92
C HIS A 48 -9.09 5.22 -9.81
N HIS A 49 -9.44 6.44 -9.38
CA HIS A 49 -10.87 6.86 -9.33
C HIS A 49 -11.45 7.02 -10.75
N LYS A 50 -10.71 7.70 -11.64
CA LYS A 50 -11.07 7.84 -13.06
C LYS A 50 -11.09 6.48 -13.76
N LEU A 51 -10.21 5.56 -13.36
CA LEU A 51 -10.21 4.17 -13.83
C LEU A 51 -11.46 3.39 -13.39
N GLY A 52 -11.97 3.67 -12.19
CA GLY A 52 -13.20 3.08 -11.68
C GLY A 52 -14.46 3.55 -12.43
N GLU A 53 -14.56 4.85 -12.69
CA GLU A 53 -15.63 5.41 -13.51
C GLU A 53 -15.60 4.85 -14.95
N ARG A 54 -14.41 4.78 -15.56
CA ARG A 54 -14.21 4.16 -16.88
C ARG A 54 -14.61 2.69 -16.93
N LEU A 55 -14.53 1.96 -15.80
CA LEU A 55 -14.87 0.55 -15.75
C LEU A 55 -16.39 0.33 -15.87
N ALA A 56 -17.20 1.14 -15.19
CA ALA A 56 -18.66 1.04 -15.23
C ALA A 56 -19.19 1.25 -16.66
N ASP A 57 -18.67 2.26 -17.36
CA ASP A 57 -19.04 2.55 -18.75
C ASP A 57 -18.53 1.46 -19.71
N HIS A 58 -17.29 0.98 -19.52
CA HIS A 58 -16.70 -0.07 -20.34
C HIS A 58 -17.44 -1.42 -20.24
N LEU A 59 -17.97 -1.73 -19.05
CA LEU A 59 -18.74 -2.94 -18.80
C LEU A 59 -20.22 -2.82 -19.19
N LYS A 60 -20.73 -1.60 -19.43
CA LYS A 60 -22.15 -1.33 -19.70
C LYS A 60 -23.03 -1.96 -18.62
N LEU A 61 -22.78 -1.57 -17.37
CA LEU A 61 -23.47 -2.13 -16.21
C LEU A 61 -24.97 -1.80 -16.25
N ASN A 62 -25.81 -2.76 -15.86
CA ASN A 62 -27.21 -2.49 -15.53
C ASN A 62 -27.34 -1.87 -14.14
N ASP A 63 -28.54 -1.49 -13.72
CA ASP A 63 -28.72 -0.73 -12.47
C ASP A 63 -28.37 -1.54 -11.21
N ALA A 64 -28.67 -2.85 -11.19
CA ALA A 64 -28.25 -3.72 -10.10
C ALA A 64 -26.72 -3.83 -9.99
N GLN A 65 -26.04 -3.95 -11.13
CA GLN A 65 -24.58 -4.00 -11.18
C GLN A 65 -23.92 -2.66 -10.81
N LYS A 66 -24.53 -1.53 -11.20
CA LYS A 66 -24.10 -0.19 -10.78
C LYS A 66 -24.23 -0.04 -9.26
N ALA A 67 -25.33 -0.50 -8.67
CA ALA A 67 -25.52 -0.46 -7.23
C ALA A 67 -24.45 -1.29 -6.50
N ALA A 68 -24.20 -2.53 -6.95
CA ALA A 68 -23.15 -3.38 -6.38
C ALA A 68 -21.74 -2.76 -6.55
N TYR A 69 -21.48 -2.07 -7.67
CA TYR A 69 -20.24 -1.34 -7.88
C TYR A 69 -20.09 -0.15 -6.94
N THR A 70 -21.17 0.61 -6.71
CA THR A 70 -21.20 1.73 -5.76
C THR A 70 -20.91 1.26 -4.34
N GLU A 71 -21.52 0.16 -3.88
CA GLU A 71 -21.22 -0.40 -2.56
C GLU A 71 -19.74 -0.74 -2.40
N PHE A 72 -19.10 -1.30 -3.43
CA PHE A 72 -17.65 -1.55 -3.42
C PHE A 72 -16.85 -0.23 -3.32
N LYS A 73 -17.21 0.80 -4.09
CA LYS A 73 -16.54 2.12 -4.01
C LYS A 73 -16.68 2.75 -2.64
N GLU A 74 -17.87 2.69 -2.03
CA GLU A 74 -18.12 3.23 -0.71
C GLU A 74 -17.32 2.49 0.36
N ALA A 75 -17.27 1.16 0.29
CA ALA A 75 -16.41 0.36 1.18
C ALA A 75 -14.93 0.73 1.03
N ARG A 76 -14.45 0.95 -0.20
CA ARG A 76 -13.09 1.40 -0.48
C ARG A 76 -12.80 2.78 0.10
N LEU A 77 -13.69 3.75 -0.09
CA LEU A 77 -13.54 5.11 0.43
C LEU A 77 -13.56 5.12 1.96
N LYS A 78 -14.45 4.35 2.57
CA LYS A 78 -14.51 4.17 4.03
C LYS A 78 -13.23 3.53 4.56
N ALA A 79 -12.75 2.45 3.95
CA ALA A 79 -11.53 1.78 4.37
C ALA A 79 -10.29 2.69 4.31
N LEU A 80 -10.20 3.55 3.29
CA LEU A 80 -9.16 4.58 3.18
C LEU A 80 -9.27 5.61 4.30
N ALA A 81 -10.47 6.11 4.57
CA ALA A 81 -10.72 7.07 5.65
C ALA A 81 -10.38 6.47 7.02
N ASP A 82 -10.82 5.24 7.30
CA ASP A 82 -10.55 4.51 8.54
C ASP A 82 -9.04 4.24 8.71
N SER A 83 -8.34 3.87 7.63
CA SER A 83 -6.89 3.68 7.64
C SER A 83 -6.16 4.99 7.96
N LYS A 84 -6.57 6.11 7.34
CA LYS A 84 -6.00 7.43 7.60
C LYS A 84 -6.25 7.86 9.05
N ALA A 85 -7.47 7.65 9.55
CA ALA A 85 -7.80 7.95 10.94
C ALA A 85 -6.94 7.13 11.92
N LYS A 86 -6.68 5.85 11.63
CA LYS A 86 -5.82 4.99 12.47
C LYS A 86 -4.35 5.42 12.42
N LEU A 87 -3.81 5.66 11.23
CA LEU A 87 -2.36 5.85 11.02
C LEU A 87 -1.89 7.29 11.23
N CYS A 88 -2.75 8.27 11.02
CA CYS A 88 -2.40 9.69 11.09
C CYS A 88 -2.85 10.36 12.40
N ALA A 89 -3.43 9.61 13.34
CA ALA A 89 -3.87 10.15 14.64
C ALA A 89 -2.71 10.69 15.48
N LYS A 90 -1.52 10.11 15.32
CA LYS A 90 -0.29 10.53 15.98
C LYS A 90 0.86 10.42 14.99
N GLU A 91 1.69 11.45 14.92
CA GLU A 91 2.94 11.41 14.16
C GLU A 91 3.93 10.47 14.85
N PRO A 92 4.40 9.40 14.17
CA PRO A 92 5.39 8.49 14.73
C PRO A 92 6.80 9.08 14.68
N ASP A 93 7.64 8.78 15.68
CA ASP A 93 9.07 9.10 15.60
C ASP A 93 9.79 8.07 14.72
N LEU A 94 9.84 8.32 13.42
CA LEU A 94 10.46 7.41 12.46
C LEU A 94 12.00 7.42 12.50
N SER A 95 12.62 8.22 13.37
CA SER A 95 14.05 8.14 13.63
C SER A 95 14.41 6.91 14.48
N SER A 96 13.49 6.46 15.35
CA SER A 96 13.61 5.26 16.17
C SER A 96 13.34 3.97 15.38
N PHE A 97 14.13 2.92 15.63
CA PHE A 97 13.90 1.61 15.00
C PHE A 97 12.62 0.93 15.49
N GLU A 98 12.35 1.00 16.79
CA GLU A 98 11.17 0.38 17.39
C GLU A 98 9.89 1.05 16.89
N GLU A 99 9.85 2.38 16.85
CA GLU A 99 8.71 3.15 16.34
C GLU A 99 8.47 2.88 14.84
N ARG A 100 9.53 2.72 14.03
CA ARG A 100 9.38 2.28 12.63
C ARG A 100 8.71 0.91 12.51
N LEU A 101 9.06 -0.05 13.38
CA LEU A 101 8.44 -1.37 13.37
C LEU A 101 6.95 -1.28 13.78
N VAL A 102 6.64 -0.53 14.82
CA VAL A 102 5.26 -0.30 15.28
C VAL A 102 4.43 0.35 14.17
N PHE A 103 4.95 1.39 13.52
CA PHE A 103 4.28 2.04 12.40
C PHE A 103 4.06 1.08 11.22
N SER A 104 5.09 0.30 10.85
CA SER A 104 4.98 -0.68 9.77
C SER A 104 3.94 -1.76 10.07
N GLN A 105 3.86 -2.23 11.33
CA GLN A 105 2.84 -3.17 11.76
C GLN A 105 1.44 -2.56 11.64
N ALA A 106 1.24 -1.35 12.18
CA ALA A 106 -0.04 -0.66 12.10
C ALA A 106 -0.49 -0.43 10.65
N PHE A 107 0.44 -0.10 9.75
CA PHE A 107 0.17 0.07 8.33
C PHE A 107 -0.31 -1.23 7.68
N LEU A 108 0.37 -2.36 7.96
CA LEU A 108 -0.03 -3.67 7.43
C LEU A 108 -1.39 -4.12 7.96
N GLU A 109 -1.67 -3.88 9.24
CA GLU A 109 -2.98 -4.14 9.84
C GLU A 109 -4.08 -3.31 9.19
N ALA A 110 -3.86 -2.00 8.99
CA ALA A 110 -4.82 -1.14 8.31
C ALA A 110 -5.10 -1.61 6.88
N ARG A 111 -4.07 -2.06 6.16
CA ARG A 111 -4.22 -2.64 4.82
C ARG A 111 -5.01 -3.95 4.85
N LEU A 112 -4.78 -4.80 5.84
CA LEU A 112 -5.54 -6.04 6.02
C LEU A 112 -7.02 -5.75 6.29
N ASP A 113 -7.31 -4.80 7.18
CA ASP A 113 -8.69 -4.40 7.51
C ASP A 113 -9.41 -3.82 6.29
N ALA A 114 -8.71 -3.01 5.49
CA ALA A 114 -9.22 -2.51 4.21
C ALA A 114 -9.59 -3.66 3.25
N LEU A 115 -8.71 -4.65 3.08
CA LEU A 115 -8.99 -5.82 2.23
C LEU A 115 -10.18 -6.64 2.75
N LYS A 116 -10.30 -6.82 4.07
CA LYS A 116 -11.45 -7.51 4.68
C LYS A 116 -12.77 -6.79 4.41
N ALA A 117 -12.77 -5.47 4.41
CA ALA A 117 -13.96 -4.66 4.11
C ALA A 117 -14.29 -4.63 2.61
N GLU A 118 -13.28 -4.50 1.75
CA GLU A 118 -13.45 -4.31 0.31
C GLU A 118 -13.73 -5.62 -0.45
N ASN A 119 -13.04 -6.71 -0.11
CA ASN A 119 -13.08 -7.96 -0.90
C ASN A 119 -14.49 -8.56 -1.01
N PRO A 120 -15.30 -8.66 0.06
CA PRO A 120 -16.66 -9.19 -0.06
C PRO A 120 -17.52 -8.38 -1.02
N LYS A 121 -17.39 -7.05 -1.01
CA LYS A 121 -18.13 -6.15 -1.91
C LYS A 121 -17.65 -6.26 -3.34
N LEU A 122 -16.34 -6.39 -3.55
CA LEU A 122 -15.77 -6.60 -4.88
C LEU A 122 -16.21 -7.94 -5.48
N ILE A 123 -16.26 -9.01 -4.67
CA ILE A 123 -16.74 -10.33 -5.08
C ILE A 123 -18.23 -10.28 -5.42
N ALA A 124 -19.05 -9.59 -4.60
CA ALA A 124 -20.47 -9.41 -4.89
C ALA A 124 -20.70 -8.68 -6.22
N PHE A 125 -19.98 -7.57 -6.45
CA PHE A 125 -19.99 -6.87 -7.74
C PHE A 125 -19.57 -7.80 -8.88
N TYR A 126 -18.45 -8.51 -8.77
CA TYR A 126 -17.99 -9.43 -9.80
C TYR A 126 -19.01 -10.54 -10.09
N ASN A 127 -19.64 -11.10 -9.07
CA ASN A 127 -20.64 -12.14 -9.23
C ASN A 127 -21.90 -11.66 -9.93
N SER A 128 -22.28 -10.38 -9.76
CA SER A 128 -23.39 -9.74 -10.46
C SER A 128 -23.18 -9.58 -11.97
N LEU A 129 -21.95 -9.70 -12.46
CA LEU A 129 -21.61 -9.56 -13.87
C LEU A 129 -21.97 -10.80 -14.69
N ASP A 130 -22.41 -10.57 -15.92
CA ASP A 130 -22.57 -11.64 -16.92
C ASP A 130 -21.22 -12.16 -17.43
N ALA A 131 -21.22 -13.28 -18.17
CA ALA A 131 -19.99 -13.90 -18.67
C ALA A 131 -19.16 -12.98 -19.58
N LYS A 132 -19.80 -12.13 -20.39
CA LYS A 132 -19.13 -11.19 -21.30
C LYS A 132 -18.48 -10.05 -20.52
N GLN A 133 -19.17 -9.55 -19.49
CA GLN A 133 -18.68 -8.52 -18.58
C GLN A 133 -17.52 -9.04 -17.72
N LYS A 134 -17.62 -10.25 -17.15
CA LYS A 134 -16.52 -10.90 -16.41
C LYS A 134 -15.26 -11.01 -17.26
N LYS A 135 -15.37 -11.52 -18.48
CA LYS A 135 -14.24 -11.60 -19.42
C LYS A 135 -13.60 -10.24 -19.71
N LYS A 136 -14.39 -9.16 -19.79
CA LYS A 136 -13.88 -7.79 -19.97
C LYS A 136 -13.17 -7.28 -18.71
N PHE A 137 -13.77 -7.52 -17.54
CA PHE A 137 -13.21 -7.16 -16.25
C PHE A 137 -11.85 -7.83 -16.01
N ASP A 138 -11.74 -9.13 -16.31
CA ASP A 138 -10.49 -9.89 -16.15
C ASP A 138 -9.37 -9.34 -17.04
N ARG A 139 -9.68 -9.06 -18.31
CA ARG A 139 -8.71 -8.41 -19.23
C ARG A 139 -8.28 -7.03 -18.73
N PHE A 140 -9.23 -6.26 -18.24
CA PHE A 140 -8.93 -4.95 -17.66
C PHE A 140 -7.96 -5.08 -16.47
N ARG A 141 -8.20 -6.04 -15.56
CA ARG A 141 -7.32 -6.30 -14.41
C ARG A 141 -5.93 -6.79 -14.79
N VAL A 142 -5.81 -7.70 -15.77
CA VAL A 142 -4.49 -8.18 -16.25
C VAL A 142 -3.67 -7.04 -16.80
N ARG A 143 -4.28 -6.11 -17.55
CA ARG A 143 -3.57 -4.93 -18.08
C ARG A 143 -3.12 -3.98 -16.99
N MET A 144 -3.89 -3.83 -15.91
CA MET A 144 -3.54 -2.96 -14.78
C MET A 144 -2.44 -3.55 -13.88
N ALA A 145 -2.20 -4.86 -13.95
CA ALA A 145 -1.15 -5.55 -13.20
C ALA A 145 0.21 -5.59 -13.95
N ARG A 146 0.26 -5.06 -15.18
CA ARG A 146 1.47 -4.89 -15.98
C ARG A 146 1.92 -3.44 -15.89
#